data_AF-A0A504KL69-F1
#
_entry.id   AF-A0A504KL69-F1
#
_cell.length_a   1.000
_cell.length_b   1.000
_cell.length_c   1.000
_cell.angle_alpha   90.00
_cell.angle_beta   90.00
_cell.angle_gamma   90.00
#
_symmetry.space_group_name_H-M   'P 1'
#
loop_
_entity.id
_entity.type
_entity.pdbx_description
1 polymer ?
#
loop_
_entity_poly.entity_id
_entity_poly.type
_entity_poly.pdbx_seq_one_letter_code
_entity_poly.pdbx_strand_id
1 'polypeptide(L)'
;MRAIILTPDAELNTHADRVAWVRCERDILANDIAAAGGRLIAATAFVWPRESSDFRALMRTCAVNASTDIVGACATASDLLTPLINEAKTFAYARGAESLSFELTVGSEVLGWSDAETLVVLPAMTETGRRDS
;
A
#
# COMPACT_ATOMS: atom_id res chain seq x y z
N MET A 1 15.18 3.48 0.17
CA MET A 1 14.72 2.08 0.41
C MET A 1 14.30 1.47 -0.92
N ARG A 2 14.35 0.14 -1.09
CA ARG A 2 13.83 -0.58 -2.27
C ARG A 2 12.48 -1.20 -1.92
N ALA A 3 11.57 -1.38 -2.88
CA ALA A 3 10.34 -2.13 -2.61
C ALA A 3 10.65 -3.62 -2.29
N ILE A 4 9.89 -4.17 -1.36
CA ILE A 4 9.82 -5.60 -1.09
C ILE A 4 8.89 -6.22 -2.13
N ILE A 5 9.28 -7.35 -2.71
CA ILE A 5 8.44 -8.10 -3.65
C ILE A 5 7.73 -9.19 -2.87
N LEU A 6 6.40 -9.16 -2.89
CA LEU A 6 5.54 -10.18 -2.30
C LEU A 6 5.05 -11.12 -3.41
N THR A 7 5.23 -12.41 -3.18
CA THR A 7 4.82 -13.49 -4.09
C THR A 7 4.02 -14.52 -3.30
N PRO A 8 2.79 -14.84 -3.69
CA PRO A 8 2.04 -15.93 -3.07
C PRO A 8 2.80 -17.25 -3.14
N ASP A 9 2.76 -18.02 -2.07
CA ASP A 9 3.30 -19.37 -1.98
C ASP A 9 2.33 -20.45 -2.50
N ALA A 10 1.08 -20.08 -2.73
CA ALA A 10 0.03 -20.91 -3.30
C ALA A 10 -0.65 -20.23 -4.49
N GLU A 11 -1.35 -21.02 -5.31
CA GLU A 11 -2.13 -20.51 -6.43
C GLU A 11 -3.35 -19.73 -5.93
N LEU A 12 -3.44 -18.45 -6.30
CA LEU A 12 -4.56 -17.56 -5.98
C LEU A 12 -5.37 -17.28 -7.25
N ASN A 13 -6.57 -17.84 -7.28
CA ASN A 13 -7.41 -17.93 -8.47
C ASN A 13 -8.12 -16.62 -8.82
N THR A 14 -8.30 -15.71 -7.87
CA THR A 14 -8.98 -14.43 -8.10
C THR A 14 -8.11 -13.23 -7.72
N HIS A 15 -8.41 -12.07 -8.30
CA HIS A 15 -7.79 -10.81 -7.88
C HIS A 15 -8.09 -10.50 -6.42
N ALA A 16 -9.31 -10.81 -5.95
CA ALA A 16 -9.71 -10.59 -4.57
C ALA A 16 -8.85 -11.42 -3.60
N ASP A 17 -8.60 -12.70 -3.91
CA ASP A 17 -7.74 -13.56 -3.08
C ASP A 17 -6.31 -13.05 -3.02
N ARG A 18 -5.77 -12.56 -4.15
CA ARG A 18 -4.44 -11.95 -4.23
C ARG A 18 -4.32 -10.69 -3.40
N VAL A 19 -5.30 -9.80 -3.48
CA VAL A 19 -5.35 -8.61 -2.63
C VAL A 19 -5.45 -9.00 -1.16
N ALA A 20 -6.34 -9.94 -0.82
CA ALA A 20 -6.53 -10.41 0.55
C ALA A 20 -5.23 -11.01 1.13
N TRP A 21 -4.52 -11.83 0.35
CA TRP A 21 -3.23 -12.39 0.75
C TRP A 21 -2.19 -11.31 1.03
N VAL A 22 -2.03 -10.34 0.12
CA VAL A 22 -1.08 -9.22 0.32
C VAL A 22 -1.45 -8.39 1.56
N ARG A 23 -2.74 -8.13 1.78
CA ARG A 23 -3.21 -7.41 2.97
C ARG A 23 -2.93 -8.22 4.25
N CYS A 24 -3.06 -9.54 4.22
CA CYS A 24 -2.71 -10.41 5.34
C CYS A 24 -1.21 -10.29 5.70
N GLU A 25 -0.32 -10.37 4.70
CA GLU A 25 1.12 -10.20 4.90
C GLU A 25 1.47 -8.83 5.48
N ARG A 26 0.84 -7.77 4.96
CA ARG A 26 1.00 -6.41 5.50
C ARG A 26 0.48 -6.31 6.93
N ASP A 27 -0.68 -6.89 7.23
CA ASP A 27 -1.32 -6.77 8.54
C ASP A 27 -0.52 -7.49 9.63
N ILE A 28 0.16 -8.60 9.29
CA ILE A 28 1.15 -9.24 10.17
C ILE A 28 2.25 -8.23 10.53
N LEU A 29 2.86 -7.60 9.53
CA LEU A 29 3.89 -6.57 9.76
C LEU A 29 3.33 -5.36 10.54
N ALA A 30 2.10 -4.94 10.26
CA ALA A 30 1.47 -3.82 10.95
C ALA A 30 1.29 -4.12 12.45
N ASN A 31 0.90 -5.36 12.78
CA ASN A 31 0.77 -5.82 14.16
C ASN A 31 2.11 -5.85 14.89
N ASP A 32 3.18 -6.30 14.23
CA ASP A 32 4.53 -6.30 14.82
C ASP A 32 5.01 -4.87 15.14
N ILE A 33 4.79 -3.93 14.21
CA ILE A 33 5.11 -2.52 14.42
C ILE A 33 4.23 -1.90 15.51
N ALA A 34 2.94 -2.24 15.58
CA ALA A 34 2.04 -1.78 16.62
C ALA A 34 2.45 -2.31 18.01
N ALA A 35 2.88 -3.57 18.10
CA ALA A 35 3.40 -4.16 19.34
C ALA A 35 4.67 -3.46 19.85
N ALA A 36 5.46 -2.88 18.94
CA ALA A 36 6.62 -2.04 19.26
C ALA A 36 6.26 -0.57 19.57
N GLY A 37 4.97 -0.20 19.60
CA GLY A 37 4.50 1.17 19.87
C GLY A 37 4.52 2.10 18.65
N GLY A 38 4.66 1.56 17.45
CA GLY A 38 4.63 2.32 16.20
C GLY A 38 3.32 2.20 15.43
N ARG A 39 3.27 2.82 14.27
CA ARG A 39 2.23 2.65 13.25
C ARG A 39 2.90 2.40 11.90
N LEU A 40 2.46 1.37 11.18
CA LEU A 40 2.97 1.06 9.84
C LEU A 40 2.32 1.97 8.80
N ILE A 41 3.09 2.59 7.93
CA ILE A 41 2.61 3.20 6.69
C ILE A 41 3.10 2.32 5.55
N ALA A 42 2.20 1.85 4.71
CA ALA A 42 2.54 0.98 3.58
C ALA A 42 1.90 1.46 2.29
N ALA A 43 2.73 1.64 1.26
CA ALA A 43 2.32 1.81 -0.12
C ALA A 43 2.55 0.49 -0.86
N THR A 44 1.52 0.01 -1.55
CA THR A 44 1.52 -1.28 -2.25
C THR A 44 1.11 -1.08 -3.70
N ALA A 45 1.87 -1.67 -4.61
CA ALA A 45 1.54 -1.75 -6.03
C ALA A 45 1.24 -3.20 -6.37
N PHE A 46 0.03 -3.45 -6.86
CA PHE A 46 -0.39 -4.74 -7.38
C PHE A 46 -0.08 -4.80 -8.86
N VAL A 47 0.72 -5.80 -9.25
CA VAL A 47 1.08 -6.03 -10.65
C VAL A 47 0.20 -7.15 -11.16
N TRP A 48 -0.70 -6.81 -12.10
CA TRP A 48 -1.66 -7.75 -12.68
C TRP A 48 -1.13 -8.27 -14.02
N PRO A 49 -0.48 -9.44 -14.04
CA PRO A 49 -0.07 -10.10 -15.28
C PRO A 49 -1.26 -10.68 -16.03
N ARG A 50 -1.04 -10.99 -17.31
CA ARG A 50 -1.96 -11.76 -18.14
C ARG A 50 -2.17 -13.19 -17.60
N GLU A 51 -1.11 -13.80 -17.10
CA GLU A 51 -1.13 -15.14 -16.52
C GLU A 51 -1.16 -15.08 -14.99
N SER A 52 -2.14 -15.75 -14.37
CA SER A 52 -2.40 -15.71 -12.93
C SER A 52 -1.18 -16.02 -12.05
N SER A 53 -0.34 -16.96 -12.47
CA SER A 53 0.85 -17.44 -11.76
C SER A 53 1.95 -16.38 -11.57
N ASP A 54 1.94 -15.33 -12.38
CA ASP A 54 2.96 -14.27 -12.36
C ASP A 54 2.60 -13.09 -11.46
N PHE A 55 1.49 -13.19 -10.70
CA PHE A 55 1.05 -12.08 -9.85
C PHE A 55 2.14 -11.74 -8.81
N ARG A 56 2.43 -10.45 -8.67
CA ARG A 56 3.35 -9.93 -7.67
C ARG A 56 2.80 -8.63 -7.09
N ALA A 57 3.11 -8.37 -5.83
CA ALA A 57 2.93 -7.05 -5.25
C ALA A 57 4.29 -6.45 -4.86
N LEU A 58 4.46 -5.16 -5.09
CA LEU A 58 5.61 -4.40 -4.62
C LEU A 58 5.15 -3.55 -3.44
N MET A 59 5.79 -3.68 -2.29
CA MET A 59 5.42 -2.96 -1.07
C MET A 59 6.59 -2.12 -0.55
N ARG A 60 6.30 -0.88 -0.19
CA ARG A 60 7.23 0.01 0.53
C ARG A 60 6.60 0.42 1.85
N THR A 61 7.39 0.37 2.91
CA THR A 61 6.90 0.56 4.26
C THR A 61 7.74 1.57 5.03
N CYS A 62 7.11 2.26 5.97
CA CYS A 62 7.76 3.09 6.97
C CYS A 62 7.06 2.88 8.32
N ALA A 63 7.83 2.76 9.40
CA ALA A 63 7.28 2.78 10.75
C ALA A 63 7.35 4.22 11.29
N VAL A 64 6.22 4.74 11.76
CA VAL A 64 6.14 6.04 12.43
C VAL A 64 5.70 5.86 13.88
N ASN A 65 5.81 6.91 14.68
CA ASN A 65 5.31 6.87 16.06
C ASN A 65 3.79 6.69 16.07
N ALA A 66 3.25 5.98 17.07
CA ALA A 66 1.80 5.84 17.23
C ALA A 66 1.06 7.20 17.38
N SER A 67 1.76 8.24 17.83
CA SER A 67 1.23 9.60 17.96
C SER A 67 1.29 10.43 16.67
N THR A 68 1.79 9.87 15.56
CA THR A 68 1.82 10.56 14.27
C THR A 68 0.39 10.79 13.80
N ASP A 69 0.04 12.07 13.61
CA ASP A 69 -1.27 12.46 13.09
C ASP A 69 -1.44 12.04 11.62
N ILE A 70 -2.68 12.22 11.12
CA ILE A 70 -3.01 11.82 9.75
C ILE A 70 -2.27 12.64 8.69
N VAL A 71 -1.92 13.91 8.98
CA VAL A 71 -1.20 14.78 8.04
C VAL A 71 0.24 14.31 7.88
N GLY A 72 0.93 14.02 8.98
CA GLY A 72 2.26 13.43 8.98
C GLY A 72 2.29 12.04 8.35
N ALA A 73 1.23 11.25 8.56
CA ALA A 73 1.08 9.96 7.91
C ALA A 73 0.91 10.10 6.38
N CYS A 74 0.10 11.04 5.91
CA CYS A 74 -0.08 11.32 4.48
C CYS A 74 1.21 11.85 3.81
N ALA A 75 2.00 12.67 4.51
CA ALA A 75 3.28 13.14 4.01
C ALA A 75 4.24 11.97 3.80
N THR A 76 4.41 11.12 4.83
CA THR A 76 5.26 9.92 4.77
C THR A 76 4.79 8.96 3.67
N ALA A 77 3.47 8.78 3.54
CA ALA A 77 2.88 7.95 2.50
C ALA A 77 3.22 8.41 1.08
N SER A 78 3.22 9.73 0.85
CA SER A 78 3.56 10.32 -0.46
C SER A 78 5.01 10.04 -0.85
N ASP A 79 5.92 10.06 0.13
CA ASP A 79 7.34 9.74 -0.04
C ASP A 79 7.57 8.26 -0.37
N LEU A 80 6.69 7.36 0.10
CA LEU A 80 6.74 5.94 -0.25
C LEU A 80 6.16 5.66 -1.64
N LEU A 81 5.06 6.34 -1.99
CA LEU A 81 4.28 6.08 -3.20
C LEU A 81 5.00 6.52 -4.47
N THR A 82 5.61 7.71 -4.49
CA THR A 82 6.27 8.25 -5.69
C THR A 82 7.36 7.32 -6.25
N PRO A 83 8.35 6.85 -5.45
CA PRO A 83 9.32 5.90 -5.95
C PRO A 83 8.70 4.53 -6.26
N LEU A 84 7.63 4.12 -5.55
CA LEU A 84 6.93 2.86 -5.83
C LEU A 84 6.32 2.83 -7.23
N ILE A 85 5.66 3.91 -7.64
CA ILE A 85 5.03 4.00 -8.97
C ILE A 85 6.07 3.79 -10.07
N ASN A 86 7.22 4.44 -9.96
CA ASN A 86 8.29 4.31 -10.95
C ASN A 86 8.86 2.88 -10.99
N GLU A 87 9.06 2.27 -9.83
CA GLU A 87 9.59 0.91 -9.71
C GLU A 87 8.58 -0.13 -10.23
N ALA A 88 7.30 0.04 -9.91
CA ALA A 88 6.20 -0.80 -10.38
C ALA A 88 6.02 -0.73 -11.89
N LYS A 89 6.12 0.47 -12.49
CA LYS A 89 6.11 0.65 -13.96
C LYS A 89 7.24 -0.10 -14.64
N THR A 90 8.45 0.06 -14.13
CA THR A 90 9.63 -0.62 -14.65
C THR A 90 9.47 -2.14 -14.56
N PHE A 91 8.97 -2.61 -13.42
CA PHE A 91 8.71 -4.02 -13.19
C PHE A 91 7.61 -4.58 -14.11
N ALA A 92 6.48 -3.88 -14.23
CA ALA A 92 5.36 -4.23 -15.10
C ALA A 92 5.76 -4.32 -16.57
N TYR A 93 6.50 -3.31 -17.07
CA TYR A 93 6.99 -3.30 -18.44
C TYR A 93 7.90 -4.50 -18.74
N ALA A 94 8.83 -4.80 -17.83
CA ALA A 94 9.74 -5.93 -17.98
C ALA A 94 9.05 -7.31 -17.95
N ARG A 95 7.79 -7.38 -17.49
CA ARG A 95 7.05 -8.63 -17.26
C ARG A 95 5.75 -8.73 -18.07
N GLY A 96 5.44 -7.75 -18.90
CA GLY A 96 4.21 -7.75 -19.71
C GLY A 96 2.94 -7.71 -18.86
N ALA A 97 2.94 -6.95 -17.76
CA ALA A 97 1.72 -6.77 -16.96
C ALA A 97 0.63 -6.06 -17.75
N GLU A 98 -0.62 -6.45 -17.54
CA GLU A 98 -1.79 -5.87 -18.22
C GLU A 98 -2.30 -4.61 -17.50
N SER A 99 -2.17 -4.57 -16.17
CA SER A 99 -2.56 -3.41 -15.38
C SER A 99 -1.80 -3.31 -14.05
N LEU A 100 -1.92 -2.15 -13.43
CA LEU A 100 -1.37 -1.82 -12.13
C LEU A 100 -2.48 -1.23 -11.25
N SER A 101 -2.56 -1.67 -10.00
CA SER A 101 -3.34 -0.99 -8.97
C SER A 101 -2.44 -0.58 -7.81
N PHE A 102 -2.81 0.47 -7.10
CA PHE A 102 -2.06 1.00 -5.97
C PHE A 102 -2.96 1.15 -4.75
N GLU A 103 -2.43 0.74 -3.60
CA GLU A 103 -3.07 0.91 -2.30
C GLU A 103 -2.12 1.62 -1.34
N LEU A 104 -2.68 2.54 -0.56
CA LEU A 104 -1.97 3.16 0.55
C LEU A 104 -2.70 2.87 1.85
N THR A 105 -1.94 2.51 2.88
CA THR A 105 -2.46 2.16 4.19
C THR A 105 -1.66 2.76 5.33
N VAL A 106 -2.34 2.97 6.47
CA VAL A 106 -1.74 3.42 7.74
C VAL A 106 -2.32 2.58 8.88
N GLY A 107 -1.51 1.70 9.45
CA GLY A 107 -1.98 0.56 10.23
C GLY A 107 -2.73 -0.41 9.31
N SER A 108 -3.94 -0.79 9.71
CA SER A 108 -4.86 -1.60 8.91
C SER A 108 -5.83 -0.76 8.05
N GLU A 109 -5.80 0.57 8.16
CA GLU A 109 -6.73 1.46 7.45
C GLU A 109 -6.23 1.78 6.05
N VAL A 110 -7.11 1.67 5.05
CA VAL A 110 -6.83 2.10 3.67
C VAL A 110 -7.12 3.59 3.52
N LEU A 111 -6.08 4.37 3.22
CA LEU A 111 -6.19 5.81 2.96
C LEU A 111 -6.47 6.13 1.49
N GLY A 112 -6.14 5.21 0.58
CA GLY A 112 -6.38 5.41 -0.84
C GLY A 112 -6.22 4.13 -1.65
N TRP A 113 -7.02 4.02 -2.70
CA TRP A 113 -6.93 2.98 -3.72
C TRP A 113 -7.05 3.60 -5.11
N SER A 114 -6.29 3.09 -6.09
CA SER A 114 -6.41 3.51 -7.48
C SER A 114 -6.03 2.36 -8.40
N ASP A 115 -6.83 2.13 -9.44
CA ASP A 115 -6.49 1.23 -10.55
C ASP A 115 -5.77 1.99 -11.69
N ALA A 116 -5.45 3.27 -11.47
CA ALA A 116 -4.67 4.10 -12.36
C ALA A 116 -3.26 4.30 -11.83
N GLU A 117 -2.35 4.75 -12.69
CA GLU A 117 -0.96 5.08 -12.34
C GLU A 117 -0.82 6.31 -11.42
N THR A 118 -1.93 6.82 -10.91
CA THR A 118 -1.98 7.99 -10.04
C THR A 118 -2.90 7.65 -8.87
N LEU A 119 -2.35 7.66 -7.67
CA LEU A 119 -3.10 7.56 -6.43
C LEU A 119 -3.06 8.91 -5.73
N VAL A 120 -4.23 9.51 -5.50
CA VAL A 120 -4.34 10.77 -4.76
C VAL A 120 -4.51 10.44 -3.29
N VAL A 121 -3.54 10.84 -2.48
CA VAL A 121 -3.60 10.73 -1.02
C VAL A 121 -4.32 11.97 -0.51
N LEU A 122 -5.61 11.84 -0.18
CA LEU A 122 -6.34 12.93 0.45
C LEU A 122 -6.09 12.87 1.96
N PRO A 123 -5.66 13.95 2.62
CA PRO A 123 -5.82 14.02 4.06
C PRO A 123 -7.33 13.93 4.33
N ALA A 124 -7.76 13.01 5.19
CA ALA A 124 -9.16 12.92 5.57
C ALA A 124 -9.56 14.28 6.19
N MET A 125 -10.24 15.12 5.41
CA MET A 125 -10.79 16.40 5.88
C MET A 125 -12.03 16.14 6.71
N THR A 126 -11.84 15.54 7.87
CA THR A 126 -12.86 15.37 8.90
C THR A 126 -12.25 15.65 10.26
N GLU A 127 -11.60 16.80 10.41
CA GLU A 127 -11.78 17.54 11.66
C GLU A 127 -13.07 18.35 11.50
N THR A 128 -14.16 17.78 11.99
CA THR A 128 -15.38 18.52 12.28
C THR A 128 -15.01 19.71 13.16
N GLY A 129 -14.91 20.89 12.56
CA GLY A 129 -14.97 22.16 13.25
C GLY A 129 -16.36 22.34 13.87
N ARG A 130 -16.61 21.61 14.96
CA ARG A 130 -17.66 21.94 15.92
C ARG A 130 -17.22 23.22 16.62
N ARG A 131 -17.48 24.36 15.98
CA ARG A 131 -17.59 25.63 16.70
C ARG A 131 -18.92 25.56 17.43
N ASP A 132 -18.86 25.15 18.69
CA ASP A 132 -19.95 25.43 19.62
C ASP A 132 -20.16 26.95 19.59
N SER A 133 -21.40 27.33 19.29
CA SER A 133 -21.90 28.70 19.26
C SER A 133 -22.28 29.17 20.66
#